data_AF-A0A936SH15-F1
#
_entry.id   AF-A0A936SH15-F1
#
_cell.length_a   1.000
_cell.length_b   1.000
_cell.length_c   1.000
_cell.angle_alpha   90.00
_cell.angle_beta   90.00
_cell.angle_gamma   90.00
#
_symmetry.space_group_name_H-M   'P 1'
#
loop_
_entity.id
_entity.type
_entity.pdbx_description
1 polymer ?
#
loop_
_entity_poly.entity_id
_entity_poly.type
_entity_poly.pdbx_seq_one_letter_code
_entity_poly.pdbx_strand_id
1 'polypeptide(L)'
;MAKRTRARVDPVVAARDVAQAEVARRWPDLVGVEPTVSQRARCMPAPAELERIGTAGPAPLPTSDMAEYTFTFAGHAHTPDGYTMPRIVRVTVDARRRVVKATTSK
;
A
#
# COMPACT_ATOMS: atom_id res chain seq x y z
N MET A 1 -1.02 33.12 -23.86
CA MET A 1 -1.81 32.02 -23.24
C MET A 1 -0.95 30.78 -23.18
N ALA A 2 -0.62 30.27 -21.99
CA ALA A 2 -0.03 28.94 -21.85
C ALA A 2 -0.65 28.29 -20.61
N LYS A 3 -1.69 27.48 -20.82
CA LYS A 3 -2.25 26.62 -19.78
C LYS A 3 -1.23 25.53 -19.53
N ARG A 4 -0.35 25.77 -18.57
CA ARG A 4 0.64 24.83 -18.07
C ARG A 4 -0.12 23.70 -17.36
N THR A 5 -0.54 22.71 -18.13
CA THR A 5 -1.17 21.49 -17.61
C THR A 5 -0.16 20.83 -16.68
N ARG A 6 -0.30 21.06 -15.37
CA ARG A 6 0.40 20.29 -14.35
C ARG A 6 0.09 18.83 -14.64
N ALA A 7 1.07 18.08 -15.14
CA ALA A 7 0.99 16.64 -15.23
C ALA A 7 0.62 16.16 -13.82
N ARG A 8 -0.62 15.71 -13.66
CA ARG A 8 -1.14 15.20 -12.39
C ARG A 8 -0.36 13.91 -12.18
N VAL A 9 0.73 13.98 -11.39
CA VAL A 9 1.56 12.81 -11.08
C VAL A 9 0.60 11.71 -10.63
N ASP A 10 0.68 10.56 -11.30
CA ASP A 10 -0.18 9.43 -11.00
C ASP A 10 -0.04 9.08 -9.50
N PRO A 11 -1.13 9.08 -8.72
CA PRO A 11 -1.08 8.84 -7.28
C PRO A 11 -0.46 7.48 -6.95
N VAL A 12 -0.58 6.49 -7.84
CA VAL A 12 0.05 5.17 -7.69
C VAL A 12 1.56 5.28 -7.79
N VAL A 13 2.07 6.03 -8.77
CA VAL A 13 3.52 6.24 -8.95
C VAL A 13 4.11 6.94 -7.73
N ALA A 14 3.46 8.01 -7.26
CA ALA A 14 3.93 8.71 -6.07
C ALA A 14 3.85 7.85 -4.79
N ALA A 15 2.83 6.99 -4.67
CA ALA A 15 2.72 6.05 -3.55
C ALA A 15 3.78 4.94 -3.64
N ARG A 16 4.12 4.51 -4.86
CA ARG A 16 5.17 3.53 -5.13
C ARG A 16 6.55 4.05 -4.72
N ASP A 17 6.88 5.30 -5.05
CA ASP A 17 8.14 5.92 -4.65
C ASP A 17 8.31 5.89 -3.12
N VAL A 18 7.24 6.21 -2.38
CA VAL A 18 7.23 6.13 -0.91
C VAL A 18 7.42 4.70 -0.44
N ALA A 19 6.74 3.73 -1.06
CA ALA A 19 6.89 2.33 -0.69
C ALA A 19 8.32 1.82 -0.96
N GLN A 20 8.94 2.21 -2.07
CA GLN A 20 10.33 1.86 -2.40
C GLN A 20 11.32 2.48 -1.40
N ALA A 21 11.14 3.75 -1.03
CA ALA A 21 11.96 4.41 -0.01
C ALA A 21 11.83 3.73 1.36
N GLU A 22 10.62 3.30 1.73
CA GLU A 22 10.36 2.56 2.96
C GLU A 22 11.05 1.19 2.95
N VAL A 23 10.99 0.48 1.82
CA VAL A 23 11.68 -0.80 1.64
C VAL A 23 13.19 -0.61 1.71
N ALA A 24 13.76 0.35 1.00
CA ALA A 24 15.19 0.63 1.04
C ALA A 24 15.69 0.91 2.47
N ARG A 25 14.86 1.57 3.30
CA ARG A 25 15.20 1.89 4.68
C ARG A 25 15.17 0.67 5.62
N ARG A 26 14.21 -0.24 5.45
CA ARG A 26 13.94 -1.34 6.40
C ARG A 26 14.42 -2.71 5.93
N TRP A 27 14.47 -2.92 4.62
CA TRP A 27 14.81 -4.17 3.95
C TRP A 27 15.66 -3.87 2.71
N PRO A 28 16.92 -3.44 2.90
CA PRO A 28 17.80 -3.05 1.80
C PRO A 28 18.03 -4.17 0.79
N ASP A 29 17.93 -5.44 1.20
CA ASP A 29 18.03 -6.62 0.32
C ASP A 29 16.96 -6.65 -0.80
N LEU A 30 15.86 -5.92 -0.61
CA LEU A 30 14.76 -5.86 -1.56
C LEU A 30 14.79 -4.58 -2.43
N VAL A 31 15.87 -3.80 -2.37
CA VAL A 31 16.06 -2.65 -3.27
C VAL A 31 16.13 -3.12 -4.71
N GLY A 32 15.42 -2.44 -5.60
CA GLY A 32 15.36 -2.80 -7.03
C GLY A 32 14.35 -3.90 -7.37
N VAL A 33 13.71 -4.53 -6.36
CA VAL A 33 12.60 -5.46 -6.60
C VAL A 33 11.38 -4.67 -7.10
N GLU A 34 10.83 -5.10 -8.23
CA GLU A 34 9.60 -4.54 -8.79
C GLU A 34 8.39 -4.97 -7.95
N PRO A 35 7.64 -4.03 -7.32
CA PRO A 35 6.51 -4.39 -6.50
C PRO A 35 5.27 -4.66 -7.34
N THR A 36 4.50 -5.67 -6.95
CA THR A 36 3.12 -5.83 -7.40
C THR A 36 2.23 -4.86 -6.63
N VAL A 37 1.46 -4.03 -7.34
CA VAL A 37 0.52 -3.07 -6.72
C VAL A 37 -0.89 -3.66 -6.66
N SER A 38 -1.55 -3.47 -5.53
CA SER A 38 -2.98 -3.75 -5.38
C SER A 38 -3.64 -2.56 -4.71
N GLN A 39 -4.60 -1.94 -5.40
CA GLN A 39 -5.43 -0.91 -4.80
C GLN A 39 -6.41 -1.59 -3.84
N ARG A 40 -6.45 -1.13 -2.60
CA ARG A 40 -7.42 -1.63 -1.63
C ARG A 40 -8.74 -0.92 -1.88
N ALA A 41 -9.62 -1.56 -2.66
CA ALA A 41 -11.03 -1.23 -2.60
C ALA A 41 -11.51 -1.55 -1.17
N ARG A 42 -12.08 -0.58 -0.47
CA ARG A 42 -12.79 -0.89 0.78
C ARG A 42 -13.99 -1.73 0.38
N CYS A 43 -13.93 -3.06 0.56
CA CYS A 43 -15.11 -3.91 0.55
C CYS A 43 -15.95 -3.49 1.76
N MET A 44 -16.80 -2.49 1.59
CA MET A 44 -17.83 -2.22 2.59
C MET A 44 -18.97 -3.21 2.37
N PRO A 45 -19.45 -3.86 3.44
CA PRO A 45 -20.67 -4.65 3.38
C PRO A 45 -21.82 -3.76 2.90
N ALA A 46 -22.73 -4.33 2.13
CA ALA A 46 -23.91 -3.60 1.68
C ALA A 46 -24.73 -3.12 2.89
N PRO A 47 -25.52 -2.04 2.77
CA PRO A 47 -26.38 -1.57 3.86
C PRO A 47 -27.26 -2.69 4.44
N ALA A 48 -27.80 -3.55 3.57
CA ALA A 48 -28.60 -4.72 3.94
C ALA A 48 -27.81 -5.82 4.68
N GLU A 49 -26.48 -5.87 4.54
CA GLU A 49 -25.62 -6.74 5.35
C GLU A 49 -25.35 -6.14 6.73
N LEU A 50 -25.18 -4.81 6.81
CA LEU A 50 -25.02 -4.07 8.06
C LEU A 50 -26.29 -4.13 8.94
N GLU A 51 -27.47 -4.07 8.33
CA GLU A 51 -28.76 -4.23 9.03
C GLU A 51 -28.93 -5.65 9.61
N ARG A 52 -28.54 -6.69 8.86
CA ARG A 52 -28.64 -8.09 9.32
C ARG A 52 -27.75 -8.42 10.52
N ILE A 53 -26.61 -7.73 10.67
CA ILE A 53 -25.70 -7.92 11.81
C ILE A 53 -26.03 -6.99 13.00
N GLY A 54 -27.17 -6.30 12.98
CA GLY A 54 -27.66 -5.51 14.11
C GLY A 54 -26.84 -4.27 14.44
N THR A 55 -25.95 -3.82 13.55
CA THR A 55 -25.14 -2.61 13.75
C THR A 55 -25.92 -1.39 13.26
N ALA A 56 -27.00 -1.04 13.96
CA ALA A 56 -27.78 0.17 13.74
C ALA A 56 -27.13 1.41 14.42
N GLY A 57 -25.80 1.51 14.37
CA GLY A 57 -25.06 2.72 14.70
C GLY A 57 -24.79 3.53 13.43
N PRO A 58 -24.50 4.85 13.52
CA PRO A 58 -24.19 5.65 12.33
C PRO A 58 -23.08 4.94 11.54
N ALA A 59 -23.45 4.45 10.35
CA ALA A 59 -22.50 3.80 9.46
C ALA A 59 -21.31 4.75 9.31
N PRO A 60 -20.05 4.28 9.45
CA PRO A 60 -18.91 5.16 9.30
C PRO A 60 -19.02 5.82 7.93
N LEU A 61 -19.21 7.14 7.93
CA LEU A 61 -19.36 7.93 6.72
C LEU A 61 -18.18 7.60 5.80
N PRO A 62 -18.42 7.40 4.50
CA PRO A 62 -17.36 7.09 3.57
C PRO A 62 -16.37 8.25 3.60
N THR A 63 -15.20 8.04 4.22
CA THR A 63 -14.01 8.81 3.84
C THR A 63 -13.62 8.32 2.45
N SER A 64 -14.40 8.76 1.46
CA SER A 64 -14.28 8.46 0.03
C SER A 64 -12.95 8.99 -0.57
N ASP A 65 -12.12 9.62 0.26
CA ASP A 65 -10.98 10.43 -0.14
C ASP A 65 -9.61 9.76 0.10
N MET A 66 -9.56 8.56 0.68
CA MET A 66 -8.28 7.92 0.99
C MET A 66 -8.12 6.59 0.25
N ALA A 67 -7.76 6.68 -1.03
CA ALA A 67 -7.24 5.54 -1.77
C ALA A 67 -6.01 4.98 -1.04
N GLU A 68 -6.01 3.67 -0.78
CA GLU A 68 -4.89 2.96 -0.17
C GLU A 68 -4.30 1.99 -1.21
N TYR A 69 -2.98 2.01 -1.35
CA TYR A 69 -2.23 1.15 -2.27
C TYR A 69 -1.34 0.22 -1.47
N THR A 70 -1.46 -1.09 -1.70
CA THR A 70 -0.54 -2.07 -1.14
C THR A 70 0.46 -2.50 -2.20
N PHE A 71 1.73 -2.30 -1.90
CA PHE A 71 2.88 -2.71 -2.70
C PHE A 71 3.48 -3.97 -2.09
N THR A 72 3.57 -5.04 -2.87
CA THR A 72 4.13 -6.32 -2.46
C THR A 72 5.46 -6.54 -3.17
N PHE A 73 6.54 -6.61 -2.39
CA PHE A 73 7.90 -6.85 -2.84
C PHE A 73 8.24 -8.30 -2.51
N ALA A 74 8.37 -9.14 -3.54
CA ALA A 74 8.78 -10.52 -3.40
C ALA A 74 10.23 -10.66 -3.89
N GLY A 75 11.15 -10.92 -2.97
CA GLY A 75 12.55 -11.10 -3.29
C GLY A 75 13.21 -12.03 -2.29
N HIS A 76 14.48 -11.80 -2.02
CA HIS A 76 15.24 -12.59 -1.08
C HIS A 76 15.97 -11.70 -0.07
N ALA A 77 16.23 -12.23 1.12
CA ALA A 77 17.07 -11.60 2.13
C ALA A 77 18.30 -12.45 2.37
N HIS A 78 19.44 -11.81 2.58
CA HIS A 78 20.68 -12.49 2.95
C HIS A 78 20.73 -12.66 4.48
N THR A 79 21.01 -13.88 4.93
CA THR A 79 21.30 -14.13 6.34
C THR A 79 22.79 -13.87 6.62
N PRO A 80 23.18 -13.56 7.87
CA PRO A 80 24.59 -13.39 8.25
C PRO A 80 25.45 -14.61 7.91
N ASP A 81 24.84 -15.80 7.91
CA ASP A 81 25.49 -17.08 7.58
C ASP A 81 25.67 -17.30 6.06
N GLY A 82 25.32 -16.32 5.23
CA GLY A 82 25.51 -16.36 3.77
C GLY A 82 24.39 -17.06 2.99
N TYR A 83 23.29 -17.44 3.63
CA TYR A 83 22.14 -18.05 2.96
C TYR A 83 21.20 -16.98 2.39
N THR A 84 20.54 -17.34 1.30
CA THR A 84 19.50 -16.52 0.66
C THR A 84 18.14 -17.11 0.99
N MET A 85 17.30 -16.34 1.68
CA MET A 85 15.96 -16.78 2.10
C MET A 85 14.88 -15.96 1.36
N PRO A 86 13.82 -16.58 0.82
CA PRO A 86 12.73 -15.83 0.20
C PRO A 86 12.05 -14.92 1.24
N ARG A 87 11.82 -13.66 0.86
CA ARG A 87 11.19 -12.67 1.71
C ARG A 87 10.15 -11.87 0.94
N ILE A 88 8.97 -11.74 1.53
CA ILE A 88 7.87 -10.94 1.00
C ILE A 88 7.63 -9.77 1.94
N VAL A 89 7.77 -8.55 1.43
CA VAL A 89 7.42 -7.32 2.15
C VAL A 89 6.18 -6.71 1.53
N ARG A 90 5.26 -6.27 2.38
CA ARG A 90 4.06 -5.54 1.97
C ARG A 90 4.05 -4.18 2.62
N VAL A 91 3.96 -3.13 1.81
CA VAL A 91 3.87 -1.75 2.26
C VAL A 91 2.55 -1.16 1.76
N THR A 92 1.70 -0.70 2.66
CA THR A 92 0.47 0.00 2.33
C THR A 92 0.68 1.50 2.51
N VAL A 93 0.35 2.27 1.47
CA VAL A 93 0.51 3.72 1.40
C VAL A 93 -0.84 4.37 1.11
N ASP A 94 -1.19 5.44 1.83
CA ASP A 94 -2.40 6.22 1.59
C ASP A 94 -2.22 7.23 0.43
N ALA A 95 -3.34 7.80 -0.05
CA ALA A 95 -3.34 8.84 -1.09
C ALA A 95 -2.56 10.11 -0.70
N ARG A 96 -2.26 10.30 0.59
CA ARG A 96 -1.44 11.40 1.12
C ARG A 96 0.04 11.02 1.19
N ARG A 97 0.43 9.90 0.56
CA ARG A 97 1.81 9.42 0.47
C ARG A 97 2.39 9.05 1.83
N ARG A 98 1.57 8.57 2.76
CA ARG A 98 2.01 8.10 4.08
C ARG A 98 1.91 6.59 4.15
N VAL A 99 2.96 5.96 4.70
CA VAL A 99 2.94 4.52 4.99
C VAL A 99 1.98 4.26 6.16
N VAL A 100 0.87 3.59 5.89
CA VAL A 100 -0.13 3.22 6.91
C VAL A 100 0.16 1.86 7.52
N LYS A 101 0.85 0.98 6.78
CA LYS A 101 1.22 -0.36 7.26
C LYS A 101 2.45 -0.87 6.51
N ALA A 102 3.36 -1.54 7.20
CA ALA A 102 4.44 -2.28 6.59
C ALA A 102 4.63 -3.62 7.32
N THR A 103 4.65 -4.72 6.58
CA THR A 103 4.80 -6.08 7.12
C THR A 103 5.77 -6.88 6.28
N THR A 104 6.57 -7.74 6.92
CA THR A 104 7.42 -8.72 6.25
C THR A 104 6.92 -10.13 6.54
N SER A 105 7.15 -11.06 5.61
CA SER A 105 7.08 -12.48 5.90
C SER A 105 8.11 -12.85 6.98
N LYS A 106 7.77 -13.84 7.80
CA LYS A 106 8.63 -14.39 8.84
C LYS A 106 9.70 -15.29 8.22
#